data_AF-A0AAE1AGW3-F1
#
_entry.id   AF-A0AAE1AGW3-F1
#
_cell.length_a   1.000
_cell.length_b   1.000
_cell.length_c   1.000
_cell.angle_alpha   90.00
_cell.angle_beta   90.00
_cell.angle_gamma   90.00
#
_symmetry.space_group_name_H-M   'P 1'
#
loop_
_entity.id
_entity.type
_entity.pdbx_description
1 polymer ?
#
loop_
_entity_poly.entity_id
_entity_poly.type
_entity_poly.pdbx_seq_one_letter_code
_entity_poly.pdbx_strand_id
1 'polypeptide(L)'
;MVQTSTTDCAIALIRHWIARFGVLLDMTSDRGPQFTSALWNEVANKLGIQVHRTTAYHPQSNGLVERFHRTLKAALKARLQGPRWTDELPWVLLGLRTVPKEDLDTSSAELVYGEPLTVPGEFVNPNSRLHSYNNLFHSLAERFAPIPTSHHGLSTPSIPPSLKNARFVFVRRD
;
A
#
# COMPACT_ATOMS: atom_id res chain seq x y z
N MET A 1 -3.45 -9.08 24.79
CA MET A 1 -2.90 -9.31 23.43
C MET A 1 -3.83 -10.32 22.79
N VAL A 2 -4.64 -9.94 21.80
CA VAL A 2 -5.57 -10.89 21.16
C VAL A 2 -4.72 -11.92 20.42
N GLN A 3 -4.77 -13.19 20.84
CA GLN A 3 -4.13 -14.27 20.10
C GLN A 3 -4.95 -14.54 18.85
N THR A 4 -4.40 -14.23 17.68
CA THR A 4 -5.04 -14.56 16.39
C THR A 4 -5.04 -16.08 16.22
N SER A 5 -6.21 -16.67 16.04
CA SER A 5 -6.33 -18.12 15.83
C SER A 5 -6.02 -18.50 14.38
N THR A 6 -5.75 -19.79 14.12
CA THR A 6 -5.67 -20.31 12.73
C THR A 6 -6.94 -19.97 11.95
N THR A 7 -8.10 -20.12 12.59
CA THR A 7 -9.40 -19.87 11.99
C THR A 7 -9.53 -18.42 11.53
N ASP A 8 -9.07 -17.46 12.34
CA ASP A 8 -9.08 -16.05 11.97
C ASP A 8 -8.19 -15.77 10.76
N CYS A 9 -7.00 -16.39 10.71
CA CYS A 9 -6.11 -16.29 9.55
C CYS A 9 -6.76 -16.87 8.29
N ALA A 10 -7.42 -18.04 8.38
CA ALA A 10 -8.07 -18.67 7.24
C ALA A 10 -9.25 -17.84 6.74
N ILE A 11 -10.07 -17.30 7.66
CA ILE A 11 -11.16 -16.38 7.34
C ILE A 11 -10.62 -15.12 6.67
N ALA A 12 -9.53 -14.54 7.17
CA ALA A 12 -8.91 -13.36 6.59
C ALA A 12 -8.40 -13.62 5.16
N LEU A 13 -7.74 -14.76 4.92
CA LEU A 13 -7.30 -15.18 3.58
C LEU A 13 -8.49 -15.26 2.61
N ILE A 14 -9.57 -15.93 3.02
CA ILE A 14 -10.75 -16.11 2.18
C ILE A 14 -11.44 -14.77 1.90
N ARG A 15 -11.73 -13.98 2.94
CA ARG A 15 -12.51 -12.74 2.82
C ARG A 15 -11.77 -11.61 2.11
N HIS A 16 -10.45 -11.53 2.26
CA HIS A 16 -9.70 -10.37 1.79
C HIS A 16 -8.87 -10.66 0.53
N TRP A 17 -8.31 -11.86 0.42
CA TRP A 17 -7.52 -12.23 -0.75
C TRP A 17 -8.38 -12.98 -1.77
N ILE A 18 -8.89 -14.15 -1.41
CA ILE A 18 -9.54 -15.05 -2.37
C ILE A 18 -10.80 -14.41 -2.95
N ALA A 19 -11.61 -13.75 -2.13
CA ALA A 19 -12.79 -13.03 -2.61
C ALA A 19 -12.49 -11.89 -3.59
N ARG A 20 -11.25 -11.39 -3.64
CA ARG A 20 -10.85 -10.28 -4.51
C ARG A 20 -10.03 -10.71 -5.72
N PHE A 21 -9.11 -11.66 -5.53
CA PHE A 21 -8.10 -12.04 -6.52
C PHE A 21 -8.20 -13.50 -6.96
N GLY A 22 -9.09 -14.28 -6.35
CA GLY A 22 -9.17 -15.72 -6.55
C GLY A 22 -8.13 -16.52 -5.75
N VAL A 23 -8.08 -17.82 -6.01
CA VAL A 23 -7.21 -18.76 -5.30
C VAL A 23 -5.78 -18.65 -5.80
N LEU A 24 -4.84 -18.61 -4.85
CA LEU A 24 -3.40 -18.57 -5.10
C LEU A 24 -2.88 -19.93 -5.55
N LEU A 25 -1.86 -19.96 -6.40
CA LEU A 25 -1.11 -21.18 -6.67
C LEU A 25 -0.14 -21.50 -5.53
N ASP A 26 0.67 -20.50 -5.16
CA ASP A 26 1.73 -20.62 -4.16
C ASP A 26 1.55 -19.59 -3.05
N MET A 27 1.91 -19.97 -1.83
CA MET A 27 1.91 -19.11 -0.66
C MET A 27 3.16 -19.35 0.17
N THR A 28 3.83 -18.29 0.59
CA THR A 28 4.97 -18.39 1.52
C THR A 28 4.57 -17.85 2.89
N SER A 29 4.82 -18.62 3.96
CA SER A 29 4.58 -18.20 5.35
C SER A 29 5.77 -18.51 6.24
N ASP A 30 5.82 -17.85 7.41
CA ASP A 30 6.71 -18.28 8.48
C ASP A 30 6.22 -19.59 9.14
N ARG A 31 6.94 -20.03 10.17
CA ARG A 31 6.60 -21.23 10.95
C ARG A 31 5.73 -20.93 12.17
N GLY A 32 5.00 -19.82 12.17
CA GLY A 32 4.03 -19.49 13.21
C GLY A 32 3.02 -20.62 13.39
N PRO A 33 2.57 -20.90 14.63
CA PRO A 33 1.67 -22.01 14.94
C PRO A 33 0.36 -21.97 14.14
N GLN A 34 -0.12 -20.77 13.82
CA GLN A 34 -1.30 -20.56 12.99
C GLN A 34 -1.13 -21.03 11.53
N PHE A 35 0.10 -21.07 11.00
CA PHE A 35 0.40 -21.46 9.61
C PHE A 35 1.01 -22.88 9.51
N THR A 36 1.21 -23.54 10.65
CA THR A 36 1.68 -24.94 10.73
C THR A 36 0.60 -25.90 11.23
N SER A 37 -0.55 -25.38 11.67
CA SER A 37 -1.66 -26.18 12.21
C SER A 37 -2.31 -27.09 11.15
N ALA A 38 -2.95 -28.17 11.63
CA ALA A 38 -3.66 -29.11 10.77
C ALA A 38 -4.77 -28.43 9.95
N LEU A 39 -5.53 -27.53 10.59
CA LEU A 39 -6.58 -26.76 9.92
C LEU A 39 -6.04 -25.91 8.77
N TRP A 40 -4.91 -25.22 8.96
CA TRP A 40 -4.30 -24.42 7.89
C TRP A 40 -3.90 -25.27 6.69
N ASN A 41 -3.25 -26.41 6.96
CA ASN A 41 -2.86 -27.36 5.91
C ASN A 41 -4.07 -27.93 5.18
N GLU A 42 -5.15 -28.26 5.90
CA GLU A 42 -6.37 -28.78 5.28
C GLU A 42 -7.02 -27.75 4.35
N VAL A 43 -7.14 -26.50 4.81
CA VAL A 43 -7.67 -25.39 3.99
C VAL A 43 -6.83 -25.20 2.73
N ALA A 44 -5.50 -25.14 2.87
CA ALA A 44 -4.59 -24.99 1.73
C ALA A 44 -4.73 -26.16 0.74
N ASN A 45 -4.74 -27.40 1.22
CA ASN A 45 -4.87 -28.60 0.39
C ASN A 45 -6.21 -28.64 -0.36
N LYS A 46 -7.33 -28.31 0.29
CA LYS A 46 -8.66 -28.28 -0.35
C LYS A 46 -8.76 -27.20 -1.43
N LEU A 47 -8.03 -26.10 -1.26
CA LEU A 47 -7.96 -25.02 -2.24
C LEU A 47 -6.86 -25.24 -3.30
N GLY A 48 -6.03 -26.28 -3.17
CA GLY A 48 -4.91 -26.54 -4.08
C GLY A 48 -3.73 -25.56 -3.93
N ILE A 49 -3.64 -24.86 -2.80
CA ILE A 49 -2.58 -23.88 -2.52
C ILE A 49 -1.32 -24.60 -2.06
N GLN A 50 -0.19 -24.37 -2.73
CA GLN A 50 1.13 -24.84 -2.31
C GLN A 50 1.72 -23.92 -1.24
N VAL A 51 1.87 -24.42 0.00
CA VAL A 51 2.39 -23.63 1.12
C VAL A 51 3.88 -23.90 1.35
N HIS A 52 4.70 -22.89 1.05
CA HIS A 52 6.13 -22.85 1.31
C HIS A 52 6.40 -22.22 2.67
N ARG A 53 7.22 -22.88 3.48
CA ARG A 53 7.58 -22.37 4.83
C ARG A 53 8.98 -21.82 4.83
N THR A 54 9.15 -20.58 5.26
CA THR A 54 10.48 -19.99 5.40
C THR A 54 11.30 -20.79 6.41
N THR A 55 12.56 -21.08 6.08
CA THR A 55 13.46 -21.65 7.07
C THR A 55 13.76 -20.62 8.16
N ALA A 56 14.03 -21.09 9.39
CA ALA A 56 14.71 -20.24 10.36
C ALA A 56 16.00 -19.77 9.68
N TYR A 57 16.24 -18.46 9.63
CA TYR A 57 17.33 -17.81 8.87
C TYR A 57 17.11 -17.58 7.35
N HIS A 58 15.88 -17.47 6.86
CA HIS A 58 15.59 -16.92 5.51
C HIS A 58 15.03 -15.49 5.55
N PRO A 59 15.83 -14.48 5.98
CA PRO A 59 15.38 -13.10 6.14
C PRO A 59 14.97 -12.43 4.82
N GLN A 60 15.33 -13.00 3.66
CA GLN A 60 14.92 -12.45 2.36
C GLN A 60 13.43 -12.64 2.09
N SER A 61 12.87 -13.83 2.37
CA SER A 61 11.44 -14.13 2.15
C SER A 61 10.55 -13.32 3.09
N ASN A 62 10.90 -13.25 4.38
CA ASN A 62 10.15 -12.43 5.34
C ASN A 62 10.48 -10.93 5.19
N GLY A 63 11.65 -10.60 4.65
CA GLY A 63 12.13 -9.23 4.52
C GLY A 63 11.26 -8.36 3.60
N LEU A 64 10.55 -8.94 2.62
CA LEU A 64 9.58 -8.19 1.81
C LEU A 64 8.37 -7.77 2.64
N VAL A 65 7.80 -8.69 3.42
CA VAL A 65 6.67 -8.41 4.32
C VAL A 65 7.08 -7.44 5.43
N GLU A 66 8.26 -7.61 6.02
CA GLU A 66 8.80 -6.72 7.05
C GLU A 66 9.05 -5.30 6.52
N ARG A 67 9.61 -5.16 5.32
CA ARG A 67 9.76 -3.87 4.65
C ARG A 67 8.41 -3.22 4.38
N PHE A 68 7.46 -3.98 3.87
CA PHE A 68 6.09 -3.50 3.67
C PHE A 68 5.45 -3.04 4.99
N HIS A 69 5.60 -3.81 6.08
CA HIS A 69 5.10 -3.43 7.40
C HIS A 69 5.71 -2.11 7.91
N ARG A 70 6.99 -1.84 7.62
CA ARG A 70 7.62 -0.57 7.96
C ARG A 70 6.97 0.60 7.23
N THR A 71 6.76 0.47 5.92
CA THR A 71 6.09 1.48 5.10
C THR A 71 4.64 1.67 5.54
N LEU A 72 3.91 0.59 5.80
CA LEU A 72 2.52 0.64 6.28
C LEU A 72 2.41 1.38 7.62
N LYS A 73 3.31 1.11 8.57
CA LYS A 73 3.34 1.81 9.86
C LYS A 73 3.64 3.30 9.68
N ALA A 74 4.57 3.66 8.79
CA ALA A 74 4.89 5.05 8.51
C ALA A 74 3.69 5.81 7.89
N ALA A 75 3.03 5.20 6.91
CA ALA A 75 1.85 5.78 6.27
C ALA A 75 0.66 5.91 7.23
N LEU A 76 0.43 4.89 8.08
CA LEU A 76 -0.56 4.99 9.16
C LEU A 76 -0.24 6.15 10.11
N LYS A 77 1.01 6.28 10.58
CA LYS A 77 1.42 7.38 11.47
C LYS A 77 1.19 8.76 10.85
N ALA A 78 1.43 8.92 9.55
CA ALA A 78 1.23 10.19 8.85
C ALA A 78 -0.25 10.57 8.74
N ARG A 79 -1.15 9.58 8.64
CA ARG A 79 -2.60 9.80 8.46
C ARG A 79 -3.38 9.79 9.78
N LEU A 80 -2.82 9.20 10.84
CA LEU A 80 -3.50 8.99 12.12
C LEU A 80 -3.85 10.31 12.82
N GLN A 81 -5.14 10.56 13.00
CA GLN A 81 -5.66 11.69 13.79
C GLN A 81 -6.25 11.26 15.16
N GLY A 82 -6.25 9.96 15.48
CA GLY A 82 -6.84 9.43 16.72
C GLY A 82 -6.59 7.93 16.93
N PRO A 83 -7.18 7.31 17.97
CA PRO A 83 -6.88 5.92 18.36
C PRO A 83 -7.48 4.86 17.41
N ARG A 84 -8.47 5.21 16.58
CA ARG A 84 -9.16 4.29 15.67
C ARG A 84 -8.41 4.13 14.34
N TRP A 85 -7.21 3.58 14.40
CA TRP A 85 -6.36 3.37 13.22
C TRP A 85 -6.95 2.40 12.19
N THR A 86 -7.83 1.49 12.61
CA THR A 86 -8.50 0.52 11.75
C THR A 86 -9.41 1.19 10.72
N ASP A 87 -10.02 2.32 11.07
CA ASP A 87 -10.91 3.07 10.19
C ASP A 87 -10.12 3.74 9.05
N GLU A 88 -8.83 4.03 9.29
CA GLU A 88 -7.93 4.64 8.31
C GLU A 88 -7.18 3.61 7.45
N LEU A 89 -7.14 2.34 7.87
CA LEU A 89 -6.40 1.28 7.21
C LEU A 89 -6.80 1.08 5.73
N PRO A 90 -8.10 1.05 5.35
CA PRO A 90 -8.48 0.93 3.95
C PRO A 90 -7.92 2.05 3.07
N TRP A 91 -7.88 3.27 3.60
CA TRP A 91 -7.40 4.46 2.87
C TRP A 91 -5.88 4.48 2.73
N VAL A 92 -5.16 4.11 3.79
CA VAL A 92 -3.70 3.94 3.70
C VAL A 92 -3.34 2.86 2.69
N LEU A 93 -4.05 1.73 2.71
CA LEU A 93 -3.82 0.66 1.75
C LEU A 93 -4.19 1.04 0.32
N LEU A 94 -5.17 1.92 0.11
CA LEU A 94 -5.45 2.48 -1.23
C LEU A 94 -4.24 3.28 -1.72
N GLY A 95 -3.79 4.26 -0.93
CA GLY A 95 -2.63 5.09 -1.30
C GLY A 95 -1.37 4.27 -1.57
N LEU A 96 -1.05 3.30 -0.70
CA LEU A 96 0.12 2.43 -0.91
C LEU A 96 0.04 1.56 -2.17
N ARG A 97 -1.17 1.27 -2.67
CA ARG A 97 -1.36 0.49 -3.90
C ARG A 97 -1.27 1.35 -5.15
N THR A 98 -1.71 2.61 -5.08
CA THR A 98 -1.78 3.53 -6.24
C THR A 98 -0.55 4.42 -6.39
N VAL A 99 0.31 4.52 -5.37
CA VAL A 99 1.59 5.23 -5.49
C VAL A 99 2.51 4.48 -6.47
N PRO A 100 3.02 5.14 -7.53
CA PRO A 100 4.01 4.55 -8.41
C PRO A 100 5.33 4.32 -7.65
N LYS A 101 5.95 3.17 -7.88
CA LYS A 101 7.26 2.85 -7.31
C LYS A 101 8.35 3.36 -8.25
N GLU A 102 9.29 4.15 -7.73
CA GLU A 102 10.39 4.73 -8.51
C GLU A 102 11.18 3.67 -9.29
N ASP A 103 11.42 2.50 -8.69
CA ASP A 103 12.17 1.41 -9.34
C ASP A 103 11.48 0.80 -10.57
N LEU A 104 10.14 0.89 -10.64
CA LEU A 104 9.33 0.18 -11.63
C LEU A 104 8.55 1.10 -12.56
N ASP A 105 8.52 2.41 -12.27
CA ASP A 105 7.69 3.43 -12.92
C ASP A 105 6.19 3.04 -13.02
N THR A 106 5.73 2.17 -12.12
CA THR A 106 4.34 1.70 -12.05
C THR A 106 3.93 1.40 -10.61
N SER A 107 2.63 1.46 -10.36
CA SER A 107 2.02 1.17 -9.08
C SER A 107 1.69 -0.31 -8.90
N SER A 108 1.51 -0.74 -7.65
CA SER A 108 1.14 -2.15 -7.41
C SER A 108 -0.28 -2.46 -7.87
N ALA A 109 -1.16 -1.45 -7.92
CA ALA A 109 -2.51 -1.60 -8.45
C ALA A 109 -2.49 -1.78 -9.97
N GLU A 110 -1.71 -0.98 -10.70
CA GLU A 110 -1.55 -1.12 -12.15
C GLU A 110 -1.03 -2.49 -12.55
N LEU A 111 -0.03 -3.01 -11.83
CA LEU A 111 0.49 -4.35 -12.09
C LEU A 111 -0.55 -5.47 -11.90
N VAL A 112 -1.51 -5.26 -11.01
CA VAL A 112 -2.55 -6.26 -10.70
C VAL A 112 -3.75 -6.14 -11.64
N TYR A 113 -4.18 -4.93 -11.97
CA TYR A 113 -5.41 -4.68 -12.74
C TYR A 113 -5.16 -4.34 -14.21
N GLY A 114 -3.91 -4.05 -14.59
CA GLY A 114 -3.53 -3.64 -15.94
C GLY A 114 -3.77 -2.14 -16.24
N GLU A 115 -4.32 -1.39 -15.29
CA GLU A 115 -4.63 0.04 -15.44
C GLU A 115 -4.52 0.81 -14.10
N PRO A 116 -4.27 2.13 -14.13
CA PRO A 116 -4.27 2.96 -12.93
C PRO A 116 -5.65 3.01 -12.30
N LEU A 117 -5.70 2.81 -10.98
CA LEU A 117 -6.94 3.01 -10.23
C LEU A 117 -7.23 4.50 -10.09
N THR A 118 -8.43 4.90 -10.48
CA THR A 118 -8.91 6.26 -10.25
C THR A 118 -9.22 6.46 -8.77
N VAL A 119 -8.54 7.41 -8.13
CA VAL A 119 -8.75 7.69 -6.70
C VAL A 119 -9.73 8.83 -6.49
N PRO A 120 -10.54 8.82 -5.41
CA PRO A 120 -11.51 9.89 -5.17
C PRO A 120 -10.91 11.30 -5.21
N GLY A 121 -9.66 11.46 -4.78
CA GLY A 121 -8.96 12.75 -4.79
C GLY A 121 -8.77 13.36 -6.19
N GLU A 122 -8.76 12.55 -7.25
CA GLU A 122 -8.67 13.03 -8.65
C GLU A 122 -9.95 13.72 -9.11
N PHE A 123 -11.10 13.37 -8.51
CA PHE A 123 -12.39 13.97 -8.83
C PHE A 123 -12.70 15.23 -8.02
N VAL A 124 -11.90 15.52 -6.99
CA VAL A 124 -12.15 16.62 -6.06
C VAL A 124 -11.35 17.84 -6.54
N ASN A 125 -12.01 18.72 -7.28
CA ASN A 125 -11.42 20.00 -7.64
C ASN A 125 -11.50 20.95 -6.42
N PRO A 126 -10.37 21.40 -5.84
CA PRO A 126 -10.37 22.27 -4.67
C PRO A 126 -11.05 23.62 -4.91
N ASN A 127 -11.21 24.03 -6.17
CA ASN A 127 -11.87 25.27 -6.58
C ASN A 127 -13.35 25.09 -6.94
N SER A 128 -13.85 23.84 -6.98
CA SER A 128 -15.25 23.59 -7.27
C SER A 128 -16.09 23.87 -6.03
N ARG A 129 -16.96 24.89 -6.11
CA ARG A 129 -18.05 25.11 -5.13
C ARG A 129 -19.10 24.03 -5.33
N LEU A 130 -18.77 22.82 -4.90
CA LEU A 130 -19.70 21.69 -4.85
C LEU A 130 -20.88 22.11 -3.98
N HIS A 131 -22.05 22.13 -4.58
CA HIS A 131 -23.28 22.48 -3.91
C HIS A 131 -23.59 21.39 -2.88
N SER A 132 -23.42 21.74 -1.59
CA SER A 132 -24.07 21.35 -0.33
C SER A 132 -24.97 20.09 -0.21
N TYR A 133 -24.91 19.09 -1.11
CA TYR A 133 -25.84 17.95 -1.07
C TYR A 133 -25.24 16.69 -0.44
N ASN A 134 -23.92 16.60 -0.20
CA ASN A 134 -23.32 15.42 0.41
C ASN A 134 -22.16 15.78 1.35
N ASN A 135 -22.47 16.18 2.60
CA ASN A 135 -21.48 16.42 3.65
C ASN A 135 -20.54 15.21 3.86
N LEU A 136 -21.03 14.00 3.59
CA LEU A 136 -20.26 12.76 3.67
C LEU A 136 -19.23 12.64 2.53
N PHE A 137 -19.61 12.98 1.30
CA PHE A 137 -18.66 12.97 0.17
C PHE A 137 -17.57 14.02 0.36
N HIS A 138 -17.93 15.21 0.85
CA HIS A 138 -16.98 16.28 1.14
C HIS A 138 -15.96 15.92 2.24
N SER A 139 -16.45 15.42 3.38
CA SER A 139 -15.56 15.00 4.47
C SER A 139 -14.65 13.84 4.08
N LEU A 140 -15.10 12.95 3.20
CA LEU A 140 -14.27 11.89 2.63
C LEU A 140 -13.28 12.43 1.60
N ALA A 141 -13.72 13.28 0.68
CA ALA A 141 -12.93 13.96 -0.34
C ALA A 141 -11.73 14.72 0.24
N GLU A 142 -11.95 15.52 1.29
CA GLU A 142 -10.87 16.23 1.99
C GLU A 142 -9.86 15.26 2.61
N ARG A 143 -10.31 14.10 3.09
CA ARG A 143 -9.40 13.03 3.56
C ARG A 143 -8.61 12.36 2.42
N PHE A 144 -8.99 12.56 1.17
CA PHE A 144 -8.27 12.06 -0.01
C PHE A 144 -7.40 13.10 -0.68
N ALA A 145 -7.53 14.37 -0.31
CA ALA A 145 -6.65 15.40 -0.81
C ALA A 145 -5.19 15.03 -0.46
N PRO A 146 -4.24 15.18 -1.40
CA PRO A 146 -2.83 14.95 -1.12
C PRO A 146 -2.41 15.80 0.08
N ILE A 147 -1.95 15.15 1.15
CA ILE A 147 -1.34 15.87 2.26
C ILE A 147 0.03 16.32 1.74
N PRO A 148 0.34 17.62 1.74
CA PRO A 148 1.67 18.09 1.35
C PRO A 148 2.70 17.37 2.22
N THR A 149 3.57 16.59 1.60
CA THR A 149 4.68 15.97 2.30
C THR A 149 5.54 17.08 2.89
N SER A 150 5.90 16.95 4.17
CA SER A 150 6.88 17.83 4.81
C SER A 150 8.22 17.68 4.07
N HIS A 151 8.48 18.57 3.12
CA HIS A 151 9.80 18.73 2.55
C HIS A 151 10.69 19.34 3.64
N HIS A 152 11.50 18.52 4.29
CA HIS A 152 12.62 19.01 5.09
C HIS A 152 13.68 19.56 4.14
N GLY A 153 13.48 20.81 3.74
CA GLY A 153 14.33 21.54 2.82
C GLY A 153 13.49 22.16 1.72
N LEU A 154 13.36 23.49 1.74
CA LEU A 154 13.17 24.25 0.51
C LEU A 154 14.50 24.14 -0.24
N SER A 155 14.69 23.08 -1.03
CA SER A 155 15.71 23.14 -2.07
C SER A 155 15.17 24.10 -3.12
N THR A 156 15.44 25.39 -2.93
CA THR A 156 15.46 26.31 -4.05
C THR A 156 16.65 25.86 -4.89
N PRO A 157 16.45 25.31 -6.10
CA PRO A 157 17.58 24.97 -6.94
C PRO A 157 18.33 26.27 -7.21
N SER A 158 19.54 26.39 -6.69
CA SER A 158 20.44 27.49 -7.01
C SER A 158 20.81 27.31 -8.48
N ILE A 159 20.14 28.06 -9.36
CA ILE A 159 20.45 28.07 -10.79
C ILE A 159 21.66 28.98 -10.96
N PRO A 160 22.83 28.46 -11.38
CA PRO A 160 24.00 29.29 -11.62
C PRO A 160 23.67 30.37 -12.66
N PRO A 161 24.10 31.63 -12.48
CA PRO A 161 23.81 32.70 -13.43
C PRO A 161 24.27 32.40 -14.86
N SER A 162 25.34 31.59 -14.99
CA SER A 162 25.87 31.10 -16.27
C SER A 162 24.88 30.24 -17.06
N LEU A 163 23.91 29.62 -16.40
CA LEU A 163 22.90 28.77 -17.02
C LEU A 163 21.86 29.59 -17.79
N LYS A 164 21.66 30.87 -17.44
CA LYS A 164 20.74 31.79 -18.14
C LYS A 164 21.20 32.12 -19.57
N ASN A 165 22.51 32.05 -19.82
CA ASN A 165 23.12 32.37 -21.12
C ASN A 165 23.70 31.14 -21.83
N ALA A 166 23.45 29.94 -21.30
CA ALA A 166 23.99 28.71 -21.87
C ALA A 166 23.24 28.34 -23.15
N ARG A 167 23.97 28.14 -24.26
CA ARG A 167 23.40 27.71 -25.55
C ARG A 167 23.08 26.21 -25.58
N PHE A 168 23.78 25.43 -24.76
CA PHE A 168 23.62 23.99 -24.64
C PHE A 168 23.76 23.59 -23.18
N VAL A 169 22.97 22.61 -22.73
CA VAL A 169 23.05 22.01 -21.40
C VAL A 169 23.12 20.50 -21.54
N PHE A 170 23.96 19.85 -20.74
CA PHE A 170 23.99 18.40 -20.65
C PHE A 170 22.92 17.96 -19.66
N VAL A 171 21.93 17.21 -20.16
CA VAL A 171 20.90 16.59 -19.33
C VAL A 171 21.35 15.19 -19.00
N ARG A 172 21.59 14.93 -17.72
CA ARG A 172 21.81 13.57 -17.22
C ARG A 172 20.47 12.84 -17.24
N ARG A 173 20.40 11.72 -17.96
CA ARG A 173 19.30 10.76 -17.85
C ARG A 173 19.88 9.57 -17.11
N ASP A 174 19.43 9.37 -15.89
CA ASP A 174 19.68 8.15 -15.13
C ASP A 174 18.73 7.04 -15.61
#